data_AF-A0A7J4RXF2-F1
#
_entry.id   AF-A0A7J4RXF2-F1
#
_cell.length_a   1.000
_cell.length_b   1.000
_cell.length_c   1.000
_cell.angle_alpha   90.00
_cell.angle_beta   90.00
_cell.angle_gamma   90.00
#
_symmetry.space_group_name_H-M   'P 1'
#
loop_
_entity.id
_entity.type
_entity.pdbx_description
1 polymer ?
#
loop_
_entity_poly.entity_id
_entity_poly.type
_entity_poly.pdbx_seq_one_letter_code
_entity_poly.pdbx_strand_id
1 'polypeptide(L)'
;DGDGYGDNIDGINGDLFPNNPEQHQDSDNDGYGDNKNGDQGDLFPNNSEQWADSDSDGYGDNSDGLMGDQFIEDPTQWNDTDGDGYGDNPQGNSPDSCPNVAGFSKLDRFGCLDSDFDFYSNPDADFTIADGADALPTDGTQWLDLDGDGYGDNSAPANNPDSCPSVAGNSTQEIRLDGAIIVKLGCLDTDGDSFDDLSDEFPNDSTEWFDADGDTVGSNTDYDDSEPLITTEEDYCKISGNQSNACKSWNDLDYQEYLNRDKTAGENDLSYSAWLAQEQAGLLDEDDGLMSDIKDVAIVGGGIFVVVTALILVGSFILKRRKLSALVKRYGVPFQPKDDNTANQEALEGTAGLSATGGIEADESWDDEVAAMDFTDKQEDVEETAASIVSADDLYDDDTDMSELAGIDIAASETSEADMSAMLQEDSEPVIEEKPSNPPPLPEAGLPEGWTMEQWEWYGHEWLAKFGNQ
;
A
#
# COMPACT_ATOMS: atom_id res chain seq x y z
N ASP A 1 27.58 -49.17 48.41
CA ASP A 1 28.62 -48.10 48.54
C ASP A 1 28.97 -47.65 49.99
N GLY A 2 28.39 -48.24 51.05
CA GLY A 2 28.75 -47.94 52.45
C GLY A 2 27.76 -47.03 53.18
N ASP A 3 26.63 -46.73 52.54
CA ASP A 3 25.45 -46.03 53.06
C ASP A 3 24.61 -46.82 54.08
N GLY A 4 24.77 -48.15 54.13
CA GLY A 4 24.02 -49.04 55.02
C GLY A 4 22.79 -49.68 54.38
N TYR A 5 22.59 -49.51 53.08
CA TYR A 5 21.62 -50.26 52.27
C TYR A 5 22.35 -51.35 51.47
N GLY A 6 21.61 -52.40 51.09
CA GLY A 6 22.16 -53.58 50.46
C GLY A 6 21.91 -53.57 48.96
N ASP A 7 22.96 -53.81 48.16
CA ASP A 7 22.91 -53.88 46.68
C ASP A 7 21.86 -54.86 46.11
N ASN A 8 21.30 -55.76 46.93
CA ASN A 8 20.19 -56.62 46.53
C ASN A 8 18.86 -55.90 46.77
N ILE A 9 18.26 -55.40 45.69
CA ILE A 9 16.97 -54.66 45.68
C ILE A 9 15.83 -55.42 46.37
N ASP A 10 15.79 -56.76 46.23
CA ASP A 10 14.77 -57.63 46.87
C ASP A 10 15.14 -58.04 48.31
N GLY A 11 16.23 -57.47 48.85
CA GLY A 11 16.76 -57.72 50.18
C GLY A 11 16.07 -56.93 51.29
N ILE A 12 16.60 -57.03 52.52
CA ILE A 12 16.23 -56.11 53.61
C ILE A 12 17.02 -54.83 53.38
N ASN A 13 16.34 -53.69 53.25
CA ASN A 13 16.92 -52.39 52.89
C ASN A 13 17.62 -52.43 51.53
N GLY A 14 16.88 -52.83 50.48
CA GLY A 14 17.39 -52.80 49.10
C GLY A 14 17.76 -51.38 48.68
N ASP A 15 18.86 -51.26 47.97
CA ASP A 15 19.42 -50.01 47.47
C ASP A 15 19.09 -49.84 45.97
N LEU A 16 18.35 -48.78 45.63
CA LEU A 16 18.03 -48.42 44.25
C LEU A 16 19.21 -47.76 43.52
N PHE A 17 20.19 -47.23 44.26
CA PHE A 17 21.38 -46.58 43.73
C PHE A 17 22.67 -47.19 44.29
N PRO A 18 23.04 -48.45 43.92
CA PRO A 18 24.15 -49.23 44.54
C PRO A 18 25.55 -48.58 44.60
N ASN A 19 25.74 -47.51 43.83
CA ASN A 19 26.99 -46.79 43.70
C ASN A 19 26.94 -45.35 44.25
N ASN A 20 25.78 -44.86 44.69
CA ASN A 20 25.61 -43.52 45.23
C ASN A 20 25.31 -43.59 46.74
N PRO A 21 26.31 -43.35 47.61
CA PRO A 21 26.12 -43.50 49.05
C PRO A 21 25.17 -42.46 49.68
N GLU A 22 24.73 -41.48 48.91
CA GLU A 22 23.81 -40.44 49.36
C GLU A 22 22.35 -40.73 48.95
N GLN A 23 22.11 -41.70 48.05
CA GLN A 23 20.78 -42.06 47.55
C GLN A 23 20.51 -43.55 47.73
N HIS A 24 19.27 -43.92 48.03
CA HIS A 24 18.90 -45.34 48.24
C HIS A 24 17.42 -45.63 48.01
N GLN A 25 16.59 -44.58 47.85
CA GLN A 25 15.15 -44.66 47.57
C GLN A 25 14.84 -43.77 46.36
N ASP A 26 13.89 -44.20 45.54
CA ASP A 26 13.33 -43.50 44.39
C ASP A 26 11.85 -43.93 44.36
N SER A 27 10.98 -43.01 44.77
CA SER A 27 9.57 -43.29 45.06
C SER A 27 8.70 -43.35 43.80
N ASP A 28 9.05 -42.63 42.75
CA ASP A 28 8.29 -42.55 41.50
C ASP A 28 8.98 -43.22 40.29
N ASN A 29 10.20 -43.71 40.47
CA ASN A 29 11.02 -44.47 39.52
C ASN A 29 11.50 -43.65 38.31
N ASP A 30 11.81 -42.38 38.51
CA ASP A 30 12.37 -41.50 37.48
C ASP A 30 13.90 -41.59 37.35
N GLY A 31 14.56 -42.25 38.31
CA GLY A 31 16.01 -42.40 38.36
C GLY A 31 16.74 -41.30 39.12
N TYR A 32 16.03 -40.39 39.79
CA TYR A 32 16.54 -39.45 40.77
C TYR A 32 16.19 -39.94 42.17
N GLY A 33 17.09 -39.69 43.14
CA GLY A 33 16.93 -40.27 44.47
C GLY A 33 16.18 -39.35 45.43
N ASP A 34 15.26 -39.90 46.23
CA ASP A 34 14.37 -39.17 47.15
C ASP A 34 15.11 -38.32 48.21
N ASN A 35 16.40 -38.57 48.46
CA ASN A 35 17.17 -37.80 49.43
C ASN A 35 17.58 -36.44 48.82
N LYS A 36 16.79 -35.40 49.11
CA LYS A 36 17.04 -34.00 48.69
C LYS A 36 18.44 -33.44 48.99
N ASN A 37 19.14 -33.97 50.00
CA ASN A 37 20.49 -33.51 50.35
C ASN A 37 21.60 -34.34 49.71
N GLY A 38 21.26 -35.40 48.97
CA GLY A 38 22.20 -36.23 48.25
C GLY A 38 22.46 -35.70 46.85
N ASP A 39 23.50 -36.23 46.20
CA ASP A 39 23.81 -35.97 44.80
C ASP A 39 22.58 -36.23 43.92
N GLN A 40 22.24 -35.23 43.08
CA GLN A 40 21.03 -35.21 42.22
C GLN A 40 19.75 -35.62 42.95
N GLY A 41 19.56 -35.14 44.18
CA GLY A 41 18.37 -35.43 44.97
C GLY A 41 17.09 -34.88 44.32
N ASP A 42 16.07 -35.73 44.26
CA ASP A 42 14.77 -35.42 43.68
C ASP A 42 13.98 -34.44 44.56
N LEU A 43 13.65 -33.28 44.00
CA LEU A 43 12.83 -32.26 44.66
C LEU A 43 11.33 -32.58 44.64
N PHE A 44 10.88 -33.46 43.72
CA PHE A 44 9.50 -33.93 43.56
C PHE A 44 9.34 -35.47 43.63
N PRO A 45 9.55 -36.12 44.80
CA PRO A 45 9.51 -37.59 44.99
C PRO A 45 8.22 -38.35 44.66
N ASN A 46 7.22 -37.70 44.08
CA ASN A 46 5.97 -38.33 43.67
C ASN A 46 5.58 -37.95 42.23
N ASN A 47 6.44 -37.26 41.50
CA ASN A 47 6.21 -36.84 40.13
C ASN A 47 7.42 -37.26 39.28
N SER A 48 7.30 -38.42 38.64
CA SER A 48 8.40 -39.00 37.86
C SER A 48 8.81 -38.20 36.61
N GLU A 49 8.14 -37.08 36.34
CA GLU A 49 8.45 -36.17 35.24
C GLU A 49 9.20 -34.92 35.74
N GLN A 50 9.42 -34.76 37.05
CA GLN A 50 10.08 -33.59 37.64
C GLN A 50 11.07 -34.01 38.72
N TRP A 51 12.29 -33.46 38.69
CA TRP A 51 13.33 -33.79 39.67
C TRP A 51 14.10 -32.58 40.22
N ALA A 52 14.06 -31.44 39.52
CA ALA A 52 14.77 -30.20 39.85
C ALA A 52 13.82 -28.99 39.84
N ASP A 53 14.18 -27.94 40.57
CA ASP A 53 13.43 -26.69 40.82
C ASP A 53 14.49 -25.61 41.07
N SER A 54 14.90 -24.93 40.00
CA SER A 54 16.06 -24.06 39.95
C SER A 54 15.82 -22.72 40.65
N ASP A 55 14.61 -22.18 40.55
CA ASP A 55 14.22 -20.90 41.14
C ASP A 55 13.48 -21.04 42.49
N SER A 56 13.18 -22.28 42.90
CA SER A 56 12.55 -22.62 44.18
C SER A 56 11.10 -22.14 44.32
N ASP A 57 10.35 -22.08 43.23
CA ASP A 57 8.94 -21.67 43.21
C ASP A 57 7.97 -22.84 43.48
N GLY A 58 8.47 -24.07 43.41
CA GLY A 58 7.73 -25.30 43.66
C GLY A 58 7.10 -25.93 42.41
N TYR A 59 7.44 -25.46 41.22
CA TYR A 59 7.23 -26.11 39.93
C TYR A 59 8.55 -26.68 39.44
N GLY A 60 8.49 -27.75 38.64
CA GLY A 60 9.71 -28.48 38.27
C GLY A 60 10.29 -28.00 36.94
N ASP A 61 11.61 -27.97 36.83
CA ASP A 61 12.35 -27.41 35.69
C ASP A 61 12.08 -28.12 34.34
N ASN A 62 11.53 -29.33 34.36
CA ASN A 62 11.25 -30.07 33.13
C ASN A 62 9.94 -29.56 32.51
N SER A 63 10.03 -28.59 31.60
CA SER A 63 8.87 -27.94 30.95
C SER A 63 7.98 -28.91 30.17
N ASP A 64 8.52 -30.03 29.67
CA ASP A 64 7.76 -31.10 29.00
C ASP A 64 6.98 -32.00 30.00
N GLY A 65 7.33 -31.93 31.28
CA GLY A 65 6.71 -32.72 32.34
C GLY A 65 5.41 -32.11 32.87
N LEU A 66 4.60 -32.93 33.54
CA LEU A 66 3.37 -32.50 34.15
C LEU A 66 3.64 -31.40 35.18
N MET A 67 2.99 -30.24 35.00
CA MET A 67 3.21 -29.03 35.81
C MET A 67 4.67 -28.55 35.76
N GLY A 68 5.33 -28.73 34.62
CA GLY A 68 6.64 -28.18 34.36
C GLY A 68 6.61 -26.67 34.27
N ASP A 69 7.61 -26.06 34.90
CA ASP A 69 7.86 -24.64 34.91
C ASP A 69 8.30 -24.17 33.52
N GLN A 70 7.60 -23.18 32.98
CA GLN A 70 7.95 -22.53 31.70
C GLN A 70 9.02 -21.44 31.87
N PHE A 71 9.28 -20.99 33.10
CA PHE A 71 10.16 -19.89 33.46
C PHE A 71 11.16 -20.27 34.56
N ILE A 72 12.01 -21.27 34.28
CA ILE A 72 13.02 -21.91 35.17
C ILE A 72 13.87 -20.97 36.06
N GLU A 73 13.96 -19.68 35.71
CA GLU A 73 14.78 -18.68 36.41
C GLU A 73 13.94 -17.55 37.06
N ASP A 74 12.61 -17.56 36.91
CA ASP A 74 11.71 -16.55 37.48
C ASP A 74 10.73 -17.19 38.46
N PRO A 75 11.02 -17.13 39.78
CA PRO A 75 10.21 -17.81 40.79
C PRO A 75 8.84 -17.20 41.04
N THR A 76 8.46 -16.22 40.22
CA THR A 76 7.17 -15.56 40.27
C THR A 76 6.28 -15.95 39.10
N GLN A 77 6.79 -16.70 38.12
CA GLN A 77 6.09 -17.18 36.94
C GLN A 77 6.38 -18.65 36.71
N TRP A 78 5.37 -19.43 36.32
CA TRP A 78 5.56 -20.87 36.08
C TRP A 78 4.73 -21.43 34.91
N ASN A 79 3.72 -20.69 34.47
CA ASN A 79 2.77 -21.11 33.45
C ASN A 79 2.70 -20.05 32.36
N ASP A 80 2.70 -20.50 31.12
CA ASP A 80 2.53 -19.69 29.91
C ASP A 80 1.48 -20.40 29.05
N THR A 81 0.24 -19.92 29.09
CA THR A 81 -0.89 -20.66 28.50
C THR A 81 -0.90 -20.59 26.97
N ASP A 82 -0.41 -19.49 26.39
CA ASP A 82 -0.43 -19.27 24.94
C ASP A 82 0.95 -19.34 24.27
N GLY A 83 2.02 -19.44 25.06
CA GLY A 83 3.37 -19.73 24.61
C GLY A 83 4.09 -18.51 24.04
N ASP A 84 3.74 -17.30 24.49
CA ASP A 84 4.31 -16.05 23.99
C ASP A 84 5.55 -15.56 24.77
N GLY A 85 5.88 -16.26 25.87
CA GLY A 85 7.01 -15.96 26.72
C GLY A 85 6.71 -14.98 27.85
N TYR A 86 5.44 -14.67 28.13
CA TYR A 86 5.00 -13.97 29.33
C TYR A 86 4.19 -14.90 30.23
N GLY A 87 4.44 -14.82 31.55
CA GLY A 87 3.82 -15.75 32.48
C GLY A 87 2.44 -15.30 32.97
N ASP A 88 1.52 -16.26 33.09
CA ASP A 88 0.12 -16.03 33.43
C ASP A 88 -0.13 -15.50 34.85
N ASN A 89 0.86 -15.61 35.76
CA ASN A 89 0.64 -15.22 37.15
C ASN A 89 0.57 -13.68 37.24
N PRO A 90 -0.59 -13.08 37.57
CA PRO A 90 -0.75 -11.63 37.56
C PRO A 90 0.02 -10.91 38.67
N GLN A 91 0.66 -11.64 39.59
CA GLN A 91 1.54 -11.11 40.62
C GLN A 91 3.02 -11.40 40.34
N GLY A 92 3.32 -12.02 39.19
CA GLY A 92 4.67 -12.30 38.74
C GLY A 92 5.36 -11.09 38.12
N ASN A 93 6.61 -11.27 37.73
CA ASN A 93 7.32 -10.30 36.91
C ASN A 93 6.77 -10.35 35.49
N SER A 94 6.69 -9.18 34.84
CA SER A 94 6.18 -9.02 33.47
C SER A 94 4.97 -9.92 33.18
N PRO A 95 3.91 -9.84 34.00
CA PRO A 95 2.80 -10.78 33.89
C PRO A 95 2.08 -10.57 32.57
N ASP A 96 1.70 -11.68 31.95
CA ASP A 96 0.90 -11.63 30.73
C ASP A 96 -0.45 -10.98 31.03
N SER A 97 -0.71 -9.90 30.31
CA SER A 97 -1.95 -9.14 30.37
C SER A 97 -3.04 -9.77 29.50
N CYS A 98 -2.67 -10.66 28.57
CA CYS A 98 -3.54 -11.39 27.68
C CYS A 98 -3.28 -12.92 27.67
N PRO A 99 -3.47 -13.67 28.80
CA PRO A 99 -3.09 -15.10 29.00
C PRO A 99 -3.63 -16.18 28.05
N ASN A 100 -4.38 -15.81 27.01
CA ASN A 100 -4.95 -16.75 26.05
C ASN A 100 -4.75 -16.28 24.59
N VAL A 101 -3.98 -15.22 24.39
CA VAL A 101 -3.77 -14.57 23.10
C VAL A 101 -2.30 -14.21 22.99
N ALA A 102 -1.53 -15.11 22.37
CA ALA A 102 -0.11 -14.92 22.19
C ALA A 102 0.21 -13.57 21.53
N GLY A 103 1.04 -12.78 22.19
CA GLY A 103 1.32 -11.40 21.85
C GLY A 103 2.80 -11.04 21.90
N PHE A 104 3.13 -9.85 21.41
CA PHE A 104 4.51 -9.34 21.41
C PHE A 104 4.64 -7.96 22.05
N SER A 105 3.54 -7.39 22.55
CA SER A 105 3.52 -6.08 23.20
C SER A 105 4.40 -6.07 24.46
N LYS A 106 5.03 -4.91 24.75
CA LYS A 106 6.01 -4.75 25.83
C LYS A 106 5.95 -3.42 26.57
N LEU A 107 5.25 -2.42 26.04
CA LEU A 107 5.31 -1.05 26.58
C LEU A 107 4.09 -0.68 27.42
N ASP A 108 2.90 -1.02 26.95
CA ASP A 108 1.62 -0.75 27.63
C ASP A 108 1.13 -1.96 28.43
N ARG A 109 1.10 -3.13 27.77
CA ARG A 109 0.68 -4.42 28.30
C ARG A 109 1.69 -5.46 27.83
N PHE A 110 2.03 -6.43 28.68
CA PHE A 110 2.91 -7.54 28.27
C PHE A 110 2.05 -8.67 27.72
N GLY A 111 2.53 -9.34 26.66
CA GLY A 111 1.92 -10.54 26.09
C GLY A 111 0.59 -10.34 25.36
N CYS A 112 0.24 -9.09 25.02
CA CYS A 112 -0.95 -8.81 24.23
C CYS A 112 -0.62 -8.71 22.74
N LEU A 113 -1.65 -8.97 21.91
CA LEU A 113 -1.55 -8.86 20.46
C LEU A 113 -1.03 -7.48 20.08
N ASP A 114 0.04 -7.46 19.29
CA ASP A 114 0.68 -6.29 18.70
C ASP A 114 0.85 -6.63 17.21
N SER A 115 0.12 -5.92 16.35
CA SER A 115 -0.06 -6.28 14.94
C SER A 115 0.98 -5.64 14.02
N ASP A 116 1.58 -4.53 14.42
CA ASP A 116 2.57 -3.79 13.63
C ASP A 116 3.97 -3.75 14.28
N PHE A 117 4.11 -4.37 15.45
CA PHE A 117 5.35 -4.62 16.17
C PHE A 117 6.05 -3.38 16.71
N ASP A 118 5.27 -2.38 17.13
CA ASP A 118 5.79 -1.18 17.80
C ASP A 118 5.87 -1.29 19.33
N PHE A 119 5.52 -2.47 19.84
CA PHE A 119 5.47 -2.85 21.24
C PHE A 119 4.29 -2.31 22.05
N TYR A 120 3.36 -1.59 21.44
CA TYR A 120 2.05 -1.28 22.02
C TYR A 120 1.02 -2.33 21.59
N SER A 121 0.10 -2.65 22.50
CA SER A 121 -0.90 -3.66 22.21
C SER A 121 -2.08 -3.08 21.43
N ASN A 122 -2.62 -3.88 20.51
CA ASN A 122 -3.90 -3.60 19.87
C ASN A 122 -4.99 -3.33 20.92
N PRO A 123 -5.96 -2.43 20.63
CA PRO A 123 -7.08 -2.20 21.51
C PRO A 123 -8.02 -3.41 21.52
N ASP A 124 -8.55 -3.73 22.69
CA ASP A 124 -9.56 -4.77 22.88
C ASP A 124 -10.74 -4.30 23.74
N ALA A 125 -11.55 -5.24 24.21
CA ALA A 125 -12.76 -4.93 24.98
C ALA A 125 -12.47 -4.39 26.40
N ASP A 126 -11.31 -4.74 26.97
CA ASP A 126 -10.92 -4.44 28.33
C ASP A 126 -9.84 -3.34 28.42
N PHE A 127 -9.07 -3.13 27.34
CA PHE A 127 -8.06 -2.07 27.21
C PHE A 127 -8.22 -1.35 25.88
N THR A 128 -8.79 -0.14 25.91
CA THR A 128 -9.10 0.65 24.71
C THR A 128 -8.00 1.66 24.41
N ILE A 129 -8.07 2.33 23.25
CA ILE A 129 -7.17 3.45 22.89
C ILE A 129 -7.16 4.51 24.01
N ALA A 130 -8.31 4.79 24.63
CA ALA A 130 -8.40 5.74 25.73
C ALA A 130 -7.70 5.29 27.03
N ASP A 131 -7.45 3.99 27.19
CA ASP A 131 -6.69 3.42 28.31
C ASP A 131 -5.19 3.38 28.03
N GLY A 132 -4.77 3.67 26.79
CA GLY A 132 -3.38 3.68 26.34
C GLY A 132 -3.00 2.53 25.41
N ALA A 133 -3.97 1.80 24.85
CA ALA A 133 -3.71 0.86 23.77
C ALA A 133 -3.24 1.60 22.51
N ASP A 134 -2.60 0.87 21.61
CA ASP A 134 -2.18 1.36 20.31
C ASP A 134 -3.37 1.97 19.53
N ALA A 135 -3.23 3.25 19.21
CA ALA A 135 -4.24 3.99 18.47
C ALA A 135 -4.30 3.63 16.98
N LEU A 136 -3.17 3.30 16.34
CA LEU A 136 -3.11 2.89 14.95
C LEU A 136 -2.38 1.55 14.79
N PRO A 137 -3.05 0.40 15.08
CA PRO A 137 -2.44 -0.95 15.09
C PRO A 137 -2.00 -1.54 13.74
N THR A 138 -1.80 -0.68 12.75
CA THR A 138 -1.32 -1.03 11.41
C THR A 138 -0.15 -0.15 10.98
N ASP A 139 0.24 0.81 11.81
CA ASP A 139 1.36 1.72 11.57
C ASP A 139 2.23 1.76 12.82
N GLY A 140 3.25 0.89 12.85
CA GLY A 140 4.14 0.75 14.01
C GLY A 140 5.06 1.95 14.27
N THR A 141 4.79 3.10 13.64
CA THR A 141 5.37 4.38 14.00
C THR A 141 4.39 5.28 14.76
N GLN A 142 3.13 4.88 14.91
CA GLN A 142 2.00 5.71 15.33
C GLN A 142 1.09 5.03 16.37
N TRP A 143 1.56 4.85 17.60
CA TRP A 143 0.74 4.31 18.70
C TRP A 143 -0.15 5.33 19.43
N LEU A 144 -0.06 6.62 19.13
CA LEU A 144 -0.81 7.70 19.81
C LEU A 144 -1.72 8.45 18.85
N ASP A 145 -2.97 8.68 19.25
CA ASP A 145 -3.96 9.53 18.57
C ASP A 145 -4.86 10.17 19.64
N LEU A 146 -4.51 11.38 20.07
CA LEU A 146 -5.17 12.03 21.21
C LEU A 146 -6.60 12.48 20.92
N ASP A 147 -6.89 12.87 19.69
CA ASP A 147 -8.22 13.40 19.31
C ASP A 147 -9.08 12.42 18.51
N GLY A 148 -8.52 11.30 18.08
CA GLY A 148 -9.22 10.17 17.50
C GLY A 148 -9.61 10.39 16.04
N ASP A 149 -8.87 11.20 15.30
CA ASP A 149 -9.15 11.51 13.90
C ASP A 149 -8.51 10.52 12.91
N GLY A 150 -7.62 9.65 13.40
CA GLY A 150 -6.93 8.64 12.62
C GLY A 150 -5.57 9.09 12.06
N TYR A 151 -5.07 10.26 12.42
CA TYR A 151 -3.69 10.67 12.23
C TYR A 151 -2.92 10.53 13.55
N GLY A 152 -1.75 9.91 13.49
CA GLY A 152 -0.99 9.63 14.70
C GLY A 152 -0.14 10.80 15.18
N ASP A 153 -0.07 11.03 16.49
CA ASP A 153 0.62 12.16 17.13
C ASP A 153 2.15 12.04 17.13
N ASN A 154 2.70 10.85 16.90
CA ASN A 154 4.14 10.67 16.97
C ASN A 154 4.80 11.48 15.87
N SER A 155 5.77 12.31 16.24
CA SER A 155 6.47 13.17 15.31
C SER A 155 7.42 12.39 14.39
N ALA A 156 7.82 13.02 13.27
CA ALA A 156 8.84 12.49 12.37
C ALA A 156 10.07 11.95 13.15
N PRO A 157 10.56 10.74 12.85
CA PRO A 157 10.44 10.03 11.56
C PRO A 157 9.19 9.15 11.39
N ALA A 158 8.20 9.24 12.28
CA ALA A 158 6.94 8.52 12.11
C ALA A 158 6.21 8.91 10.81
N ASN A 159 5.41 7.98 10.29
CA ASN A 159 4.66 8.16 9.07
C ASN A 159 3.44 9.05 9.35
N ASN A 160 3.15 9.97 8.43
CA ASN A 160 1.92 10.77 8.43
C ASN A 160 1.56 11.38 9.81
N PRO A 161 2.49 12.09 10.48
CA PRO A 161 2.24 12.65 11.79
C PRO A 161 1.13 13.70 11.73
N ASP A 162 0.26 13.69 12.73
CA ASP A 162 -0.76 14.71 12.91
C ASP A 162 -0.10 16.07 13.19
N SER A 163 -0.52 17.06 12.40
CA SER A 163 -0.10 18.45 12.54
C SER A 163 -0.92 19.22 13.57
N CYS A 164 -2.09 18.70 13.95
CA CYS A 164 -3.00 19.25 14.94
C CYS A 164 -3.43 18.24 16.04
N PRO A 165 -2.51 17.73 16.89
CA PRO A 165 -2.71 16.66 17.90
C PRO A 165 -3.84 16.77 18.94
N SER A 166 -4.67 17.80 18.89
CA SER A 166 -5.71 18.08 19.88
C SER A 166 -7.02 18.54 19.25
N VAL A 167 -7.07 18.56 17.92
CA VAL A 167 -8.19 19.06 17.14
C VAL A 167 -8.43 18.09 15.99
N ALA A 168 -9.38 17.18 16.23
CA ALA A 168 -9.74 16.18 15.25
C ALA A 168 -10.06 16.80 13.90
N GLY A 169 -9.39 16.30 12.86
CA GLY A 169 -9.43 16.87 11.53
C GLY A 169 -9.27 15.83 10.43
N ASN A 170 -9.32 16.31 9.20
CA ASN A 170 -9.15 15.48 8.01
C ASN A 170 -8.42 16.23 6.89
N SER A 171 -7.84 17.40 7.20
CA SER A 171 -7.00 18.13 6.26
C SER A 171 -5.85 17.24 5.83
N THR A 172 -5.42 17.42 4.59
CA THR A 172 -4.19 16.78 4.10
C THR A 172 -3.12 17.79 3.70
N GLN A 173 -3.52 19.05 3.53
CA GLN A 173 -2.70 20.10 2.94
C GLN A 173 -2.90 21.43 3.68
N GLU A 174 -1.89 22.29 3.59
CA GLU A 174 -1.93 23.69 3.99
C GLU A 174 -1.44 24.55 2.83
N ILE A 175 -2.12 25.67 2.59
CA ILE A 175 -1.64 26.70 1.68
C ILE A 175 -0.86 27.78 2.44
N ARG A 176 0.38 28.02 2.02
CA ARG A 176 1.23 29.04 2.63
C ARG A 176 0.96 30.41 2.00
N LEU A 177 1.36 31.45 2.72
CA LEU A 177 1.31 32.86 2.27
C LEU A 177 2.06 33.15 0.96
N ASP A 178 2.98 32.27 0.53
CA ASP A 178 3.68 32.36 -0.76
C ASP A 178 2.99 31.56 -1.88
N GLY A 179 1.79 31.03 -1.63
CA GLY A 179 1.02 30.16 -2.52
C GLY A 179 1.55 28.72 -2.60
N ALA A 180 2.54 28.36 -1.78
CA ALA A 180 3.07 27.00 -1.75
C ALA A 180 2.14 26.07 -0.97
N ILE A 181 1.79 24.95 -1.58
CA ILE A 181 1.02 23.88 -0.94
C ILE A 181 1.98 22.90 -0.27
N ILE A 182 1.79 22.65 1.01
CA ILE A 182 2.56 21.67 1.78
C ILE A 182 1.64 20.66 2.46
N VAL A 183 2.20 19.52 2.87
CA VAL A 183 1.45 18.49 3.60
C VAL A 183 1.20 18.97 5.03
N LYS A 184 -0.05 18.95 5.46
CA LYS A 184 -0.49 19.23 6.83
C LYS A 184 -1.69 18.34 7.14
N LEU A 185 -1.43 17.29 7.91
CA LEU A 185 -2.39 16.22 8.19
C LEU A 185 -3.13 16.47 9.51
N GLY A 186 -4.38 16.01 9.62
CA GLY A 186 -5.14 15.96 10.88
C GLY A 186 -5.62 17.30 11.44
N CYS A 187 -5.59 18.37 10.64
CA CYS A 187 -6.21 19.63 11.04
C CYS A 187 -7.66 19.73 10.55
N LEU A 188 -8.44 20.60 11.19
CA LEU A 188 -9.84 20.84 10.85
C LEU A 188 -9.98 21.33 9.41
N ASP A 189 -10.81 20.63 8.62
CA ASP A 189 -11.18 20.93 7.24
C ASP A 189 -12.73 20.80 7.15
N THR A 190 -13.41 21.95 7.17
CA THR A 190 -14.86 22.03 7.37
C THR A 190 -15.67 21.60 6.13
N ASP A 191 -15.15 21.80 4.93
CA ASP A 191 -15.84 21.47 3.68
C ASP A 191 -15.25 20.25 2.94
N GLY A 192 -14.12 19.74 3.39
CA GLY A 192 -13.52 18.48 2.96
C GLY A 192 -12.76 18.58 1.66
N ASP A 193 -12.21 19.75 1.34
CA ASP A 193 -11.49 20.00 0.09
C ASP A 193 -9.99 19.68 0.15
N SER A 194 -9.51 19.27 1.33
CA SER A 194 -8.13 18.91 1.70
C SER A 194 -7.34 19.99 2.43
N PHE A 195 -7.77 21.25 2.38
CA PHE A 195 -7.06 22.36 3.02
C PHE A 195 -7.58 22.58 4.44
N ASP A 196 -6.69 22.94 5.36
CA ASP A 196 -7.10 23.24 6.73
C ASP A 196 -7.78 24.62 6.81
N ASP A 197 -8.84 24.72 7.63
CA ASP A 197 -9.66 25.93 7.86
C ASP A 197 -8.83 27.19 8.20
N LEU A 198 -7.61 27.03 8.72
CA LEU A 198 -6.74 28.16 9.09
C LEU A 198 -6.00 28.75 7.90
N SER A 199 -5.75 27.95 6.87
CA SER A 199 -5.07 28.39 5.64
C SER A 199 -6.03 28.63 4.48
N ASP A 200 -7.18 27.97 4.51
CA ASP A 200 -8.27 28.15 3.57
C ASP A 200 -8.97 29.51 3.75
N GLU A 201 -9.04 30.30 2.68
CA GLU A 201 -9.74 31.59 2.66
C GLU A 201 -11.27 31.43 2.50
N PHE A 202 -11.71 30.27 2.02
CA PHE A 202 -13.11 29.88 1.86
C PHE A 202 -13.45 28.54 2.56
N PRO A 203 -13.34 28.41 3.91
CA PRO A 203 -13.52 27.13 4.66
C PRO A 203 -14.92 26.47 4.62
N ASN A 204 -15.85 26.98 3.82
CA ASN A 204 -17.19 26.42 3.68
C ASN A 204 -17.55 26.18 2.21
N ASP A 205 -16.61 26.36 1.29
CA ASP A 205 -16.77 26.16 -0.14
C ASP A 205 -15.67 25.23 -0.65
N SER A 206 -15.99 23.95 -0.75
CA SER A 206 -15.02 22.93 -1.15
C SER A 206 -14.50 23.05 -2.59
N THR A 207 -14.87 24.11 -3.31
CA THR A 207 -14.42 24.40 -4.67
C THR A 207 -13.44 25.56 -4.73
N GLU A 208 -13.20 26.25 -3.62
CA GLU A 208 -12.32 27.41 -3.50
C GLU A 208 -11.53 27.33 -2.21
N TRP A 209 -10.22 27.60 -2.26
CA TRP A 209 -9.36 27.59 -1.07
C TRP A 209 -8.38 28.76 -0.99
N PHE A 210 -8.31 29.55 -2.07
CA PHE A 210 -7.32 30.61 -2.26
C PHE A 210 -7.93 31.77 -3.04
N ASP A 211 -7.53 33.00 -2.70
CA ASP A 211 -7.84 34.24 -3.42
C ASP A 211 -6.54 35.04 -3.57
N ALA A 212 -5.97 35.06 -4.77
CA ALA A 212 -4.63 35.58 -4.97
C ALA A 212 -4.60 37.12 -5.00
N ASP A 213 -5.69 37.76 -5.37
CA ASP A 213 -5.76 39.21 -5.57
C ASP A 213 -6.62 39.94 -4.50
N GLY A 214 -7.35 39.18 -3.68
CA GLY A 214 -8.09 39.62 -2.51
C GLY A 214 -9.44 40.24 -2.83
N ASP A 215 -10.07 39.86 -3.95
CA ASP A 215 -11.36 40.39 -4.39
C ASP A 215 -12.59 39.62 -3.87
N THR A 216 -12.35 38.60 -3.04
CA THR A 216 -13.32 37.68 -2.42
C THR A 216 -13.96 36.67 -3.36
N VAL A 217 -13.50 36.58 -4.60
CA VAL A 217 -13.79 35.49 -5.51
C VAL A 217 -12.61 34.53 -5.49
N GLY A 218 -12.87 33.26 -5.24
CA GLY A 218 -11.80 32.27 -5.19
C GLY A 218 -11.16 32.06 -6.57
N SER A 219 -9.87 31.71 -6.55
CA SER A 219 -9.02 31.59 -7.72
C SER A 219 -9.50 30.55 -8.75
N ASN A 220 -10.34 29.57 -8.38
CA ASN A 220 -10.85 28.59 -9.33
C ASN A 220 -12.03 29.13 -10.16
N THR A 221 -12.81 30.04 -9.59
CA THR A 221 -13.97 30.67 -10.25
C THR A 221 -13.59 32.01 -10.90
N ASP A 222 -12.58 32.71 -10.37
CA ASP A 222 -12.14 33.98 -10.90
C ASP A 222 -11.56 33.85 -12.33
N TYR A 223 -11.94 34.78 -13.20
CA TYR A 223 -11.45 34.86 -14.56
C TYR A 223 -9.99 35.35 -14.63
N ASP A 224 -9.59 36.32 -13.81
CA ASP A 224 -8.22 36.84 -13.76
C ASP A 224 -7.80 37.18 -12.33
N ASP A 225 -7.38 36.13 -11.63
CA ASP A 225 -6.88 36.06 -10.24
C ASP A 225 -5.57 36.85 -9.99
N SER A 226 -5.32 37.90 -10.79
CA SER A 226 -4.21 38.83 -10.61
C SER A 226 -4.68 40.30 -10.55
N GLU A 227 -5.94 40.57 -10.87
CA GLU A 227 -6.52 41.89 -11.02
C GLU A 227 -7.91 41.94 -10.33
N PRO A 228 -8.02 42.57 -9.13
CA PRO A 228 -9.20 42.51 -8.24
C PRO A 228 -10.52 43.10 -8.77
N LEU A 229 -10.52 43.53 -10.03
CA LEU A 229 -11.68 44.11 -10.70
C LEU A 229 -12.20 43.20 -11.81
N ILE A 230 -11.58 42.05 -12.04
CA ILE A 230 -11.80 41.19 -13.20
C ILE A 230 -12.35 39.81 -12.77
N THR A 231 -13.40 39.81 -11.96
CA THR A 231 -14.05 38.56 -11.51
C THR A 231 -14.68 37.70 -12.63
N THR A 232 -15.09 38.33 -13.73
CA THR A 232 -15.84 37.67 -14.81
C THR A 232 -15.28 37.98 -16.19
N GLU A 233 -15.61 37.14 -17.17
CA GLU A 233 -15.29 37.42 -18.58
C GLU A 233 -15.88 38.77 -19.03
N GLU A 234 -17.06 39.15 -18.53
CA GLU A 234 -17.67 40.44 -18.83
C GLU A 234 -16.80 41.61 -18.32
N ASP A 235 -16.28 41.51 -17.09
CA ASP A 235 -15.40 42.52 -16.51
C ASP A 235 -14.06 42.60 -17.26
N TYR A 236 -13.47 41.44 -17.57
CA TYR A 236 -12.25 41.37 -18.38
C TYR A 236 -12.44 42.09 -19.71
N CYS A 237 -13.54 41.82 -20.41
CA CYS A 237 -13.79 42.38 -21.72
C CYS A 237 -14.10 43.89 -21.67
N LYS A 238 -14.66 44.40 -20.58
CA LYS A 238 -14.89 45.84 -20.37
C LYS A 238 -13.63 46.59 -19.94
N ILE A 239 -12.76 45.97 -19.14
CA ILE A 239 -11.61 46.62 -18.51
C ILE A 239 -10.34 46.48 -19.36
N SER A 240 -10.05 45.29 -19.90
CA SER A 240 -8.80 45.01 -20.64
C SER A 240 -8.68 45.73 -21.99
N GLY A 241 -9.81 46.19 -22.56
CA GLY A 241 -9.86 46.77 -23.91
C GLY A 241 -9.59 45.76 -25.03
N ASN A 242 -9.72 44.45 -24.75
CA ASN A 242 -9.51 43.38 -25.71
C ASN A 242 -10.55 43.44 -26.86
N GLN A 243 -10.08 43.29 -28.09
CA GLN A 243 -10.87 43.41 -29.33
C GLN A 243 -11.20 42.06 -29.98
N SER A 244 -11.08 40.96 -29.23
CA SER A 244 -11.50 39.62 -29.65
C SER A 244 -13.01 39.59 -29.95
N ASN A 245 -13.46 38.65 -30.77
CA ASN A 245 -14.90 38.50 -31.04
C ASN A 245 -15.70 38.15 -29.78
N ALA A 246 -15.08 37.45 -28.81
CA ALA A 246 -15.69 37.17 -27.51
C ALA A 246 -15.92 38.47 -26.73
N CYS A 247 -14.90 39.33 -26.59
CA CYS A 247 -15.05 40.59 -25.87
C CYS A 247 -15.86 41.64 -26.62
N LYS A 248 -15.88 41.62 -27.95
CA LYS A 248 -16.80 42.45 -28.72
C LYS A 248 -18.25 42.08 -28.46
N SER A 249 -18.55 40.80 -28.27
CA SER A 249 -19.90 40.37 -27.91
C SER A 249 -20.40 41.03 -26.62
N TRP A 250 -19.53 41.18 -25.61
CA TRP A 250 -19.85 41.85 -24.34
C TRP A 250 -19.94 43.37 -24.47
N ASN A 251 -19.13 43.97 -25.35
CA ASN A 251 -19.07 45.43 -25.53
C ASN A 251 -20.05 45.99 -26.58
N ASP A 252 -20.65 45.13 -27.41
CA ASP A 252 -21.56 45.50 -28.48
C ASP A 252 -23.00 45.63 -27.96
N LEU A 253 -23.49 46.87 -27.91
CA LEU A 253 -24.79 47.19 -27.33
C LEU A 253 -25.95 46.56 -28.12
N ASP A 254 -25.80 46.44 -29.44
CA ASP A 254 -26.84 45.89 -30.33
C ASP A 254 -26.94 44.36 -30.16
N TYR A 255 -25.82 43.68 -29.93
CA TYR A 255 -25.81 42.24 -29.63
C TYR A 255 -26.38 41.94 -28.24
N GLN A 256 -26.10 42.78 -27.24
CA GLN A 256 -26.69 42.64 -25.91
C GLN A 256 -28.21 42.85 -25.93
N GLU A 257 -28.72 43.76 -26.78
CA GLU A 257 -30.16 43.90 -27.02
C GLU A 257 -30.76 42.66 -27.72
N TYR A 258 -30.02 42.08 -28.67
CA TYR A 258 -30.38 40.79 -29.31
C TYR A 258 -30.52 39.65 -28.29
N LEU A 259 -29.60 39.52 -27.34
CA LEU A 259 -29.65 38.46 -26.31
C LEU A 259 -30.82 38.62 -25.34
N ASN A 260 -31.22 39.86 -25.05
CA ASN A 260 -32.29 40.21 -24.11
C ASN A 260 -33.69 40.29 -24.74
N ARG A 261 -33.81 40.00 -26.04
CA ARG A 261 -35.12 40.00 -26.72
C ARG A 261 -36.04 38.89 -26.22
N ASP A 262 -37.33 39.05 -26.43
CA ASP A 262 -38.33 38.00 -26.17
C ASP A 262 -38.09 36.80 -27.08
N LYS A 263 -37.76 35.65 -26.49
CA LYS A 263 -37.46 34.41 -27.22
C LYS A 263 -38.70 33.55 -27.39
N THR A 264 -38.84 32.95 -28.57
CA THR A 264 -39.86 31.92 -28.79
C THR A 264 -39.41 30.57 -28.24
N ALA A 265 -40.35 29.72 -27.81
CA ALA A 265 -40.00 28.45 -27.19
C ALA A 265 -39.24 27.52 -28.16
N GLY A 266 -37.97 27.23 -27.86
CA GLY A 266 -37.08 26.38 -28.67
C GLY A 266 -36.09 27.14 -29.56
N GLU A 267 -36.01 28.47 -29.43
CA GLU A 267 -35.05 29.31 -30.12
C GLU A 267 -33.71 29.36 -29.36
N ASN A 268 -32.61 29.10 -30.07
CA ASN A 268 -31.25 29.17 -29.53
C ASN A 268 -30.57 30.46 -30.02
N ASP A 269 -29.78 31.08 -29.14
CA ASP A 269 -29.04 32.30 -29.49
C ASP A 269 -27.92 32.00 -30.50
N LEU A 270 -27.76 32.91 -31.45
CA LEU A 270 -26.63 32.89 -32.38
C LEU A 270 -25.37 33.33 -31.64
N SER A 271 -24.23 32.73 -31.98
CA SER A 271 -22.93 33.25 -31.52
C SER A 271 -22.70 34.65 -32.11
N TYR A 272 -21.93 35.49 -31.42
CA TYR A 272 -21.66 36.87 -31.85
C TYR A 272 -21.16 36.97 -33.29
N SER A 273 -20.28 36.06 -33.73
CA SER A 273 -19.80 36.04 -35.11
C SER A 273 -20.87 35.65 -36.13
N ALA A 274 -21.80 34.76 -35.77
CA ALA A 274 -22.93 34.39 -36.61
C ALA A 274 -23.99 35.49 -36.65
N TRP A 275 -24.26 36.14 -35.52
CA TRP A 275 -25.13 37.30 -35.42
C TRP A 275 -24.60 38.46 -36.26
N LEU A 276 -23.33 38.84 -36.08
CA LEU A 276 -22.68 39.92 -36.83
C LEU A 276 -22.73 39.66 -38.35
N ALA A 277 -22.55 38.40 -38.76
CA ALA A 277 -22.66 38.02 -40.17
C ALA A 277 -24.08 38.15 -40.71
N GLN A 278 -25.11 37.84 -39.92
CA GLN A 278 -26.52 37.99 -40.31
C GLN A 278 -27.00 39.43 -40.27
N GLU A 279 -26.56 40.19 -39.28
CA GLU A 279 -26.83 41.62 -39.15
C GLU A 279 -26.22 42.39 -40.33
N GLN A 280 -24.94 42.13 -40.64
CA GLN A 280 -24.26 42.75 -41.77
C GLN A 280 -24.85 42.31 -43.13
N ALA A 281 -25.52 41.16 -43.17
CA ALA A 281 -26.29 40.69 -44.31
C ALA A 281 -27.74 41.27 -44.36
N GLY A 282 -28.18 41.99 -43.33
CA GLY A 282 -29.52 42.60 -43.23
C GLY A 282 -30.65 41.58 -43.03
N LEU A 283 -30.34 40.40 -42.46
CA LEU A 283 -31.29 39.28 -42.33
C LEU A 283 -32.05 39.27 -40.99
N LEU A 284 -31.70 40.16 -40.06
CA LEU A 284 -32.29 40.18 -38.71
C LEU A 284 -33.56 41.04 -38.60
N ASP A 285 -33.83 41.91 -39.57
CA ASP A 285 -34.93 42.89 -39.55
C ASP A 285 -36.25 42.39 -40.20
N GLU A 286 -36.35 41.13 -40.59
CA GLU A 286 -37.53 40.62 -41.30
C GLU A 286 -38.49 39.82 -40.41
N ASP A 287 -39.47 40.56 -39.90
CA ASP A 287 -40.76 40.13 -39.36
C ASP A 287 -41.36 38.94 -40.17
N ASP A 288 -41.61 37.82 -39.49
CA ASP A 288 -42.57 36.77 -39.83
C ASP A 288 -42.47 35.98 -41.17
N GLY A 289 -41.38 36.10 -41.95
CA GLY A 289 -41.32 35.48 -43.29
C GLY A 289 -40.69 34.08 -43.40
N LEU A 290 -39.59 33.83 -42.67
CA LEU A 290 -38.65 32.76 -43.06
C LEU A 290 -38.97 31.36 -42.48
N MET A 291 -39.76 31.28 -41.41
CA MET A 291 -40.15 30.00 -40.81
C MET A 291 -41.17 29.22 -41.69
N SER A 292 -41.80 29.90 -42.65
CA SER A 292 -42.71 29.32 -43.64
C SER A 292 -41.97 28.42 -44.64
N ASP A 293 -40.80 28.85 -45.11
CA ASP A 293 -40.12 28.18 -46.23
C ASP A 293 -39.29 26.97 -45.78
N ILE A 294 -38.85 26.93 -44.52
CA ILE A 294 -38.08 25.80 -43.96
C ILE A 294 -38.98 24.56 -43.74
N LYS A 295 -40.27 24.75 -43.42
CA LYS A 295 -41.22 23.63 -43.26
C LYS A 295 -41.48 22.87 -44.57
N ASP A 296 -41.46 23.56 -45.70
CA ASP A 296 -41.73 22.94 -47.01
C ASP A 296 -40.52 22.14 -47.55
N VAL A 297 -39.30 22.55 -47.23
CA VAL A 297 -38.08 21.82 -47.64
C VAL A 297 -37.90 20.53 -46.82
N ALA A 298 -38.27 20.52 -45.54
CA ALA A 298 -38.17 19.33 -44.69
C ALA A 298 -39.09 18.18 -45.15
N ILE A 299 -40.30 18.50 -45.64
CA ILE A 299 -41.27 17.50 -46.12
C ILE A 299 -40.81 16.86 -47.44
N VAL A 300 -40.22 17.65 -48.33
CA VAL A 300 -39.73 17.16 -49.64
C VAL A 300 -38.39 16.43 -49.50
N GLY A 301 -37.49 16.91 -48.65
CA GLY A 301 -36.19 16.27 -48.39
C GLY A 301 -36.31 14.94 -47.64
N GLY A 302 -37.16 14.87 -46.60
CA GLY A 302 -37.39 13.66 -45.82
C GLY A 302 -38.02 12.53 -46.65
N GLY A 303 -38.96 12.87 -47.55
CA GLY A 303 -39.59 11.89 -48.44
C GLY A 303 -38.61 11.23 -49.41
N ILE A 304 -37.68 11.99 -49.98
CA ILE A 304 -36.69 11.45 -50.93
C ILE A 304 -35.66 10.57 -50.20
N PHE A 305 -35.19 10.98 -49.02
CA PHE A 305 -34.21 10.21 -48.25
C PHE A 305 -34.77 8.86 -47.79
N VAL A 306 -36.02 8.82 -47.30
CA VAL A 306 -36.69 7.57 -46.89
C VAL A 306 -36.89 6.61 -48.07
N VAL A 307 -37.23 7.13 -49.25
CA VAL A 307 -37.40 6.29 -50.45
C VAL A 307 -36.07 5.72 -50.93
N VAL A 308 -35.00 6.53 -50.96
CA VAL A 308 -33.67 6.09 -51.41
C VAL A 308 -33.08 5.06 -50.43
N THR A 309 -33.18 5.30 -49.13
CA THR A 309 -32.71 4.34 -48.11
C THR A 309 -33.49 3.03 -48.15
N ALA A 310 -34.82 3.07 -48.34
CA ALA A 310 -35.63 1.87 -48.51
C ALA A 310 -35.22 1.06 -49.77
N LEU A 311 -34.92 1.73 -50.88
CA LEU A 311 -34.45 1.06 -52.11
C LEU A 311 -33.07 0.40 -51.93
N ILE A 312 -32.16 1.05 -51.19
CA ILE A 312 -30.84 0.49 -50.86
C ILE A 312 -30.99 -0.76 -49.97
N LEU A 313 -31.86 -0.72 -48.95
CA LEU A 313 -32.10 -1.86 -48.06
C LEU A 313 -32.72 -3.04 -48.81
N VAL A 314 -33.68 -2.79 -49.72
CA VAL A 314 -34.27 -3.83 -50.58
C VAL A 314 -33.23 -4.41 -51.54
N GLY A 315 -32.36 -3.58 -52.13
CA GLY A 315 -31.25 -4.04 -52.97
C GLY A 315 -30.27 -4.95 -52.22
N SER A 316 -29.88 -4.54 -51.01
CA SER A 316 -29.00 -5.31 -50.12
C SER A 316 -29.62 -6.64 -49.70
N PHE A 317 -30.93 -6.68 -49.42
CA PHE A 317 -31.64 -7.92 -49.08
C PHE A 317 -31.66 -8.92 -50.25
N ILE A 318 -31.89 -8.44 -51.48
CA ILE A 318 -31.88 -9.29 -52.68
C ILE A 318 -30.47 -9.85 -52.94
N LEU A 319 -29.42 -9.03 -52.75
CA LEU A 319 -28.03 -9.48 -52.88
C LEU A 319 -27.64 -10.50 -51.81
N LYS A 320 -28.05 -10.29 -50.55
CA LYS A 320 -27.80 -11.24 -49.44
C LYS A 320 -28.49 -12.59 -49.70
N ARG A 321 -29.73 -12.59 -50.20
CA ARG A 321 -30.45 -13.82 -50.57
C ARG A 321 -29.79 -14.57 -51.72
N ARG A 322 -29.25 -13.85 -52.72
CA ARG A 322 -28.48 -14.47 -53.83
C ARG A 322 -27.16 -15.06 -53.35
N LYS A 323 -26.41 -14.37 -52.46
CA LYS A 323 -25.17 -14.87 -51.88
C LYS A 323 -25.40 -16.11 -51.01
N LEU A 324 -26.44 -16.12 -50.17
CA LEU A 324 -26.82 -17.30 -49.38
C LEU A 324 -27.23 -18.50 -50.26
N SER A 325 -28.00 -18.27 -51.33
CA SER A 325 -28.35 -19.35 -52.29
C SER A 325 -27.13 -19.87 -53.06
N ALA A 326 -26.13 -19.04 -53.31
CA ALA A 326 -24.87 -19.46 -53.95
C ALA A 326 -23.98 -20.26 -52.97
N LEU A 327 -23.95 -19.87 -51.70
CA LEU A 327 -23.21 -20.57 -50.63
C LEU A 327 -23.78 -21.98 -50.37
N VAL A 328 -25.12 -22.10 -50.32
CA VAL A 328 -25.83 -23.38 -50.14
C VAL A 328 -25.58 -24.37 -51.29
N LYS A 329 -25.33 -23.88 -52.51
CA LYS A 329 -25.01 -24.74 -53.68
C LYS A 329 -23.57 -25.23 -53.73
N ARG A 330 -22.64 -24.65 -52.95
CA ARG A 330 -21.23 -25.09 -52.94
C ARG A 330 -20.84 -25.93 -51.73
N TYR A 331 -21.46 -25.76 -50.55
CA TYR A 331 -20.93 -26.37 -49.33
C TYR A 331 -21.91 -27.15 -48.44
N GLY A 332 -23.22 -27.16 -48.67
CA GLY A 332 -24.15 -27.98 -47.89
C GLY A 332 -24.32 -27.53 -46.42
N VAL A 333 -25.58 -27.21 -46.06
CA VAL A 333 -26.09 -26.73 -44.76
C VAL A 333 -25.52 -25.38 -44.27
N PRO A 334 -26.34 -24.31 -44.12
CA PRO A 334 -25.87 -23.01 -43.67
C PRO A 334 -25.61 -22.99 -42.15
N PHE A 335 -24.40 -22.58 -41.76
CA PHE A 335 -24.07 -22.21 -40.38
C PHE A 335 -24.82 -20.92 -40.02
N GLN A 336 -25.68 -20.99 -39.01
CA GLN A 336 -26.25 -19.82 -38.34
C GLN A 336 -25.44 -19.60 -37.05
N PRO A 337 -24.67 -18.51 -36.91
CA PRO A 337 -24.18 -18.13 -35.60
C PRO A 337 -25.40 -17.84 -34.72
N LYS A 338 -25.52 -18.58 -33.62
CA LYS A 338 -26.33 -18.15 -32.48
C LYS A 338 -25.45 -17.18 -31.70
N ASP A 339 -26.09 -16.13 -31.20
CA ASP A 339 -25.62 -15.15 -30.21
C ASP A 339 -25.44 -13.76 -30.84
N ASP A 340 -26.46 -12.93 -30.60
CA ASP A 340 -26.60 -11.53 -31.04
C ASP A 340 -25.86 -10.56 -30.09
N ASN A 341 -24.70 -10.94 -29.55
CA ASN A 341 -23.93 -10.06 -28.67
C ASN A 341 -23.01 -9.18 -29.53
N THR A 342 -23.47 -7.97 -29.80
CA THR A 342 -22.67 -6.95 -30.49
C THR A 342 -21.89 -6.11 -29.46
N ALA A 343 -20.64 -5.74 -29.78
CA ALA A 343 -19.75 -4.96 -28.92
C ALA A 343 -20.37 -3.67 -28.36
N ASN A 344 -21.38 -3.13 -29.03
CA ASN A 344 -22.11 -1.94 -28.60
C ASN A 344 -22.95 -2.19 -27.33
N GLN A 345 -23.43 -3.42 -27.12
CA GLN A 345 -24.21 -3.78 -25.94
C GLN A 345 -23.31 -4.02 -24.72
N GLU A 346 -22.11 -4.58 -24.93
CA GLU A 346 -21.10 -4.77 -23.87
C GLU A 346 -20.51 -3.44 -23.36
N ALA A 347 -20.44 -2.42 -24.22
CA ALA A 347 -20.02 -1.07 -23.84
C ALA A 347 -21.05 -0.33 -22.97
N LEU A 348 -22.34 -0.67 -23.07
CA LEU A 348 -23.41 -0.10 -22.24
C LEU A 348 -23.54 -0.77 -20.87
N GLU A 349 -23.09 -2.02 -20.75
CA GLU A 349 -23.19 -2.82 -19.53
C GLU A 349 -21.91 -2.77 -18.67
N GLY A 350 -20.90 -1.99 -19.09
CA GLY A 350 -19.67 -1.74 -18.31
C GLY A 350 -18.69 -2.92 -18.24
N THR A 351 -18.93 -3.99 -19.00
CA THR A 351 -18.10 -5.20 -19.02
C THR A 351 -17.22 -5.26 -20.28
N ALA A 352 -16.57 -4.16 -20.63
CA ALA A 352 -15.71 -4.11 -21.82
C ALA A 352 -14.47 -4.99 -21.62
N GLY A 353 -14.29 -6.02 -22.46
CA GLY A 353 -12.99 -6.70 -22.59
C GLY A 353 -12.95 -8.19 -22.94
N LEU A 354 -14.07 -8.93 -22.93
CA LEU A 354 -14.01 -10.41 -22.98
C LEU A 354 -14.55 -11.08 -24.25
N SER A 355 -15.13 -10.37 -25.22
CA SER A 355 -15.66 -10.97 -26.46
C SER A 355 -14.78 -10.80 -27.71
N ALA A 356 -13.63 -10.12 -27.59
CA ALA A 356 -12.72 -9.91 -28.71
C ALA A 356 -11.82 -11.14 -28.96
N THR A 357 -12.37 -12.21 -29.55
CA THR A 357 -11.54 -13.23 -30.20
C THR A 357 -11.22 -12.78 -31.63
N GLY A 358 -10.20 -11.94 -31.76
CA GLY A 358 -9.67 -11.46 -33.04
C GLY A 358 -8.15 -11.46 -33.02
N GLY A 359 -7.53 -12.52 -33.57
CA GLY A 359 -6.08 -12.58 -33.77
C GLY A 359 -5.63 -11.54 -34.79
N ILE A 360 -4.55 -10.83 -34.49
CA ILE A 360 -3.92 -9.89 -35.41
C ILE A 360 -3.07 -10.72 -36.38
N GLU A 361 -3.51 -10.84 -37.62
CA GLU A 361 -2.62 -11.17 -38.74
C GLU A 361 -1.81 -9.90 -39.05
N ALA A 362 -0.55 -9.89 -38.65
CA ALA A 362 0.41 -8.87 -39.04
C ALA A 362 1.01 -9.24 -40.40
N ASP A 363 0.75 -8.43 -41.43
CA ASP A 363 1.73 -8.15 -42.50
C ASP A 363 1.28 -6.97 -43.39
N GLU A 364 2.24 -6.27 -43.98
CA GLU A 364 2.13 -5.30 -45.10
C GLU A 364 1.82 -3.80 -44.85
N SER A 365 2.30 -3.13 -43.79
CA SER A 365 2.37 -1.65 -43.84
C SER A 365 3.49 -0.94 -43.05
N TRP A 366 4.57 -1.62 -42.68
CA TRP A 366 5.73 -0.99 -42.00
C TRP A 366 7.09 -1.35 -42.61
N ASP A 367 7.18 -1.31 -43.95
CA ASP A 367 8.48 -1.31 -44.64
C ASP A 367 8.86 0.12 -45.03
N ASP A 368 9.51 0.84 -44.13
CA ASP A 368 10.38 1.96 -44.48
C ASP A 368 11.82 1.64 -44.02
N GLU A 369 12.69 1.45 -45.01
CA GLU A 369 14.11 1.08 -44.88
C GLU A 369 14.90 2.12 -44.08
N VAL A 370 15.41 1.74 -42.91
CA VAL A 370 16.43 2.52 -42.18
C VAL A 370 17.81 1.91 -42.44
N ALA A 371 18.63 2.66 -43.18
CA ALA A 371 20.01 2.28 -43.51
C ALA A 371 20.89 2.16 -42.26
N ALA A 372 21.64 1.05 -42.17
CA ALA A 372 22.61 0.83 -41.11
C ALA A 372 23.77 1.85 -41.22
N MET A 373 24.00 2.62 -40.14
CA MET A 373 25.19 3.46 -40.03
C MET A 373 26.39 2.64 -39.53
N ASP A 374 27.41 2.58 -40.38
CA ASP A 374 28.73 1.99 -40.15
C ASP A 374 29.66 3.06 -39.53
N PHE A 375 30.21 2.77 -38.36
CA PHE A 375 31.12 3.67 -37.62
C PHE A 375 32.55 3.13 -37.58
N THR A 376 33.17 3.01 -38.76
CA THR A 376 34.62 2.81 -38.87
C THR A 376 35.31 3.95 -39.65
N ASP A 377 35.96 4.81 -38.87
CA ASP A 377 37.07 5.74 -39.16
C ASP A 377 36.92 6.86 -40.22
N LYS A 378 37.06 8.12 -39.76
CA LYS A 378 38.31 8.90 -39.95
C LYS A 378 38.36 10.22 -39.18
N GLN A 379 39.57 10.45 -38.69
CA GLN A 379 40.16 11.58 -37.98
C GLN A 379 40.31 12.85 -38.85
N GLU A 380 40.01 14.04 -38.31
CA GLU A 380 40.65 15.33 -38.66
C GLU A 380 40.38 16.42 -37.60
N ASP A 381 41.42 16.69 -36.80
CA ASP A 381 42.01 17.96 -36.32
C ASP A 381 41.22 19.15 -35.68
N VAL A 382 41.61 19.40 -34.40
CA VAL A 382 41.90 20.70 -33.72
C VAL A 382 40.66 21.49 -33.20
N GLU A 383 40.53 21.99 -31.97
CA GLU A 383 41.44 22.52 -30.94
C GLU A 383 40.68 22.49 -29.59
N GLU A 384 41.25 22.01 -28.48
CA GLU A 384 40.67 22.32 -27.16
C GLU A 384 41.73 22.44 -26.06
N THR A 385 41.61 23.56 -25.35
CA THR A 385 42.43 23.98 -24.22
C THR A 385 42.02 23.26 -22.95
N ALA A 386 43.00 22.63 -22.31
CA ALA A 386 43.11 22.24 -20.91
C ALA A 386 41.87 22.38 -20.01
N ALA A 387 41.24 21.25 -19.71
CA ALA A 387 40.61 20.99 -18.42
C ALA A 387 40.87 19.52 -18.05
N SER A 388 41.48 19.32 -16.88
CA SER A 388 41.84 18.02 -16.32
C SER A 388 40.60 17.24 -15.91
N ILE A 389 40.44 16.05 -16.48
CA ILE A 389 39.46 15.04 -16.07
C ILE A 389 40.03 14.34 -14.84
N VAL A 390 39.32 14.39 -13.71
CA VAL A 390 39.68 13.72 -12.45
C VAL A 390 39.09 12.32 -12.50
N SER A 391 39.90 11.29 -12.26
CA SER A 391 39.46 9.88 -12.26
C SER A 391 38.93 9.49 -10.88
N ALA A 392 37.95 8.58 -10.86
CA ALA A 392 37.24 8.12 -9.66
C ALA A 392 38.08 7.21 -8.72
N ASP A 393 39.36 7.01 -9.00
CA ASP A 393 40.30 6.24 -8.17
C ASP A 393 41.07 7.13 -7.16
N ASP A 394 40.99 8.46 -7.26
CA ASP A 394 41.66 9.38 -6.31
C ASP A 394 40.75 9.85 -5.15
N LEU A 395 39.56 9.25 -4.99
CA LEU A 395 38.57 9.69 -3.98
C LEU A 395 38.47 8.80 -2.73
N TYR A 396 39.22 7.70 -2.66
CA TYR A 396 39.25 6.82 -1.49
C TYR A 396 40.70 6.57 -1.09
N ASP A 397 41.24 7.51 -0.30
CA ASP A 397 42.47 7.28 0.46
C ASP A 397 42.07 6.80 1.86
N ASP A 398 42.61 5.65 2.24
CA ASP A 398 42.19 4.79 3.36
C ASP A 398 42.81 5.23 4.70
N ASP A 399 42.89 6.54 4.96
CA ASP A 399 43.50 7.10 6.17
C ASP A 399 42.84 8.43 6.57
N THR A 400 41.57 8.41 7.01
CA THR A 400 41.02 9.48 7.85
C THR A 400 40.19 8.91 9.00
N ASP A 401 40.81 8.93 10.18
CA ASP A 401 40.24 8.55 11.47
C ASP A 401 39.10 9.53 11.84
N MET A 402 37.89 9.00 12.05
CA MET A 402 36.65 9.77 12.20
C MET A 402 36.41 10.27 13.64
N SER A 403 37.47 10.37 14.44
CA SER A 403 37.43 10.76 15.86
C SER A 403 37.54 12.28 16.10
N GLU A 404 37.67 13.11 15.05
CA GLU A 404 37.80 14.57 15.18
C GLU A 404 36.52 15.37 14.90
N LEU A 405 35.39 14.72 14.59
CA LEU A 405 34.11 15.41 14.25
C LEU A 405 33.09 15.49 15.40
N ALA A 406 33.32 14.81 16.53
CA ALA A 406 32.48 14.94 17.72
C ALA A 406 33.27 15.62 18.83
N GLY A 407 33.15 16.95 18.95
CA GLY A 407 33.84 17.79 19.95
C GLY A 407 33.45 17.47 21.39
N ILE A 408 33.90 16.34 21.92
CA ILE A 408 33.70 15.90 23.30
C ILE A 408 35.09 15.72 23.93
N ASP A 409 35.47 16.65 24.80
CA ASP A 409 36.63 16.52 25.68
C ASP A 409 36.33 15.46 26.77
N ILE A 410 36.84 14.24 26.62
CA ILE A 410 36.88 13.25 27.71
C ILE A 410 38.32 13.14 28.23
N ALA A 411 38.52 13.58 29.46
CA ALA A 411 39.75 13.37 30.21
C ALA A 411 39.95 11.86 30.46
N ALA A 412 40.90 11.26 29.74
CA ALA A 412 41.28 9.85 29.92
C ALA A 412 42.00 9.64 31.26
N SER A 413 41.31 8.96 32.16
CA SER A 413 41.93 8.14 33.22
C SER A 413 42.19 6.76 32.65
N GLU A 414 43.40 6.28 32.89
CA GLU A 414 44.02 5.01 32.46
C GLU A 414 43.08 3.80 32.41
N THR A 415 42.92 3.22 31.22
CA THR A 415 42.61 1.80 31.02
C THR A 415 43.53 1.26 29.92
N SER A 416 44.33 0.26 30.26
CA SER A 416 45.36 -0.31 29.38
C SER A 416 44.77 -1.14 28.24
N GLU A 417 45.45 -1.16 27.09
CA GLU A 417 45.15 -1.94 25.87
C GLU A 417 44.92 -3.45 26.07
N ALA A 418 45.19 -3.98 27.27
CA ALA A 418 44.95 -5.37 27.62
C ALA A 418 43.48 -5.71 27.94
N ASP A 419 42.65 -4.73 28.34
CA ASP A 419 41.25 -4.98 28.71
C ASP A 419 40.25 -4.82 27.54
N MET A 420 40.65 -4.19 26.43
CA MET A 420 39.81 -4.09 25.23
C MET A 420 39.96 -5.29 24.26
N SER A 421 40.99 -6.12 24.45
CA SER A 421 41.23 -7.31 23.61
C SER A 421 40.46 -8.56 24.08
N ALA A 422 39.72 -8.46 25.19
CA ALA A 422 38.94 -9.56 25.78
C ALA A 422 37.42 -9.46 25.56
N MET A 423 36.92 -8.36 24.94
CA MET A 423 35.49 -8.16 24.63
C MET A 423 35.14 -8.30 23.13
N LEU A 424 36.11 -8.67 22.28
CA LEU A 424 35.91 -8.83 20.82
C LEU A 424 36.28 -10.22 20.31
N GLN A 425 36.17 -11.24 21.17
CA GLN A 425 36.21 -12.65 20.76
C GLN A 425 34.95 -13.35 21.26
N GLU A 426 33.83 -13.03 20.64
CA GLU A 426 32.76 -14.00 20.45
C GLU A 426 32.56 -14.18 18.95
N ASP A 427 32.80 -15.43 18.52
CA ASP A 427 32.74 -15.89 17.16
C ASP A 427 31.34 -15.71 16.58
N SER A 428 31.17 -14.75 15.67
CA SER A 428 30.05 -14.78 14.72
C SER A 428 30.40 -15.75 13.59
N GLU A 429 30.09 -17.03 13.76
CA GLU A 429 30.06 -17.96 12.62
C GLU A 429 28.88 -17.58 11.69
N PRO A 430 29.08 -17.53 10.37
CA PRO A 430 27.97 -17.33 9.44
C PRO A 430 27.06 -18.56 9.47
N VAL A 431 25.76 -18.36 9.69
CA VAL A 431 24.74 -19.40 9.54
C VAL A 431 24.80 -19.91 8.09
N ILE A 432 25.35 -21.11 7.91
CA ILE A 432 25.25 -21.87 6.67
C ILE A 432 23.91 -22.60 6.78
N GLU A 433 22.91 -22.19 6.00
CA GLU A 433 21.67 -22.96 5.86
C GLU A 433 22.02 -24.37 5.34
N GLU A 434 21.90 -25.37 6.21
CA GLU A 434 22.18 -26.75 5.85
C GLU A 434 21.16 -27.26 4.82
N LYS A 435 21.69 -27.83 3.74
CA LYS A 435 20.90 -28.50 2.70
C LYS A 435 19.99 -29.58 3.32
N PRO A 436 18.67 -29.58 3.05
CA PRO A 436 17.78 -30.62 3.58
C PRO A 436 18.22 -32.01 3.07
N SER A 437 18.34 -32.97 3.99
CA SER A 437 19.02 -34.26 3.72
C SER A 437 18.30 -35.19 2.73
N ASN A 438 17.04 -34.91 2.40
CA ASN A 438 16.23 -35.72 1.47
C ASN A 438 15.45 -34.82 0.50
N PRO A 439 15.72 -34.91 -0.82
CA PRO A 439 14.96 -34.15 -1.81
C PRO A 439 13.55 -34.74 -1.99
N PRO A 440 12.54 -33.89 -2.23
CA PRO A 440 11.17 -34.34 -2.44
C PRO A 440 11.00 -35.13 -3.74
N PRO A 441 10.03 -36.09 -3.80
CA PRO A 441 9.80 -36.87 -5.01
C PRO A 441 9.38 -35.98 -6.19
N LEU A 442 9.89 -36.28 -7.38
CA LEU A 442 9.57 -35.52 -8.59
C LEU A 442 8.11 -35.74 -9.00
N PRO A 443 7.37 -34.67 -9.36
CA PRO A 443 6.01 -34.79 -9.89
C PRO A 443 6.01 -35.48 -11.26
N GLU A 444 4.89 -36.13 -11.62
CA GLU A 444 4.77 -36.92 -12.87
C GLU A 444 4.99 -36.11 -14.16
N ALA A 445 4.89 -34.78 -14.09
CA ALA A 445 5.12 -33.84 -15.19
C ALA A 445 6.60 -33.44 -15.40
N GLY A 446 7.51 -33.84 -14.50
CA GLY A 446 8.90 -33.38 -14.49
C GLY A 446 9.10 -32.06 -13.72
N LEU A 447 10.32 -31.52 -13.72
CA LEU A 447 10.60 -30.25 -13.04
C LEU A 447 9.82 -29.09 -13.68
N PRO A 448 9.41 -28.07 -12.90
CA PRO A 448 8.80 -26.85 -13.42
C PRO A 448 9.69 -26.17 -14.49
N GLU A 449 9.08 -25.49 -15.46
CA GLU A 449 9.80 -24.89 -16.58
C GLU A 449 10.85 -23.88 -16.11
N GLY A 450 12.11 -24.10 -16.47
CA GLY A 450 13.25 -23.27 -16.06
C GLY A 450 13.94 -23.67 -14.76
N TRP A 451 13.47 -24.72 -14.06
CA TRP A 451 14.07 -25.16 -12.79
C TRP A 451 15.18 -26.19 -12.98
N THR A 452 16.26 -26.01 -12.23
CA THR A 452 17.36 -26.98 -12.15
C THR A 452 17.14 -28.00 -11.03
N MET A 453 17.82 -29.15 -11.13
CA MET A 453 17.72 -30.20 -10.10
C MET A 453 18.24 -29.72 -8.74
N GLU A 454 19.27 -28.88 -8.73
CA GLU A 454 19.86 -28.32 -7.51
C GLU A 454 18.92 -27.32 -6.81
N GLN A 455 18.19 -26.50 -7.58
CA GLN A 455 17.12 -25.65 -7.03
C GLN A 455 15.94 -26.46 -6.50
N TRP A 456 15.62 -27.60 -7.12
CA TRP A 456 14.55 -28.47 -6.65
C TRP A 456 14.90 -29.16 -5.32
N GLU A 457 16.16 -29.53 -5.12
CA GLU A 457 16.62 -30.09 -3.85
C GLU A 457 16.50 -29.09 -2.69
N TRP A 458 16.56 -27.79 -2.99
CA TRP A 458 16.51 -26.71 -2.01
C TRP A 458 15.08 -26.20 -1.75
N TYR A 459 14.30 -25.96 -2.81
CA TYR A 459 12.99 -25.28 -2.74
C TYR A 459 11.80 -26.18 -3.16
N GLY A 460 12.04 -27.45 -3.51
CA GLY A 460 11.00 -28.35 -4.01
C GLY A 460 9.90 -28.68 -2.99
N HIS A 461 10.22 -28.63 -1.69
CA HIS A 461 9.23 -28.89 -0.61
C HIS A 461 8.17 -27.80 -0.54
N GLU A 462 8.58 -26.53 -0.64
CA GLU A 462 7.68 -25.39 -0.65
C GLU A 462 6.84 -25.35 -1.93
N TRP A 463 7.45 -25.68 -3.08
CA TRP A 463 6.74 -25.77 -4.35
C TRP A 463 5.65 -26.85 -4.32
N LEU A 464 5.92 -28.04 -3.78
CA LEU A 464 4.91 -29.09 -3.61
C LEU A 464 3.82 -28.71 -2.61
N ALA A 465 4.14 -27.99 -1.53
CA ALA A 465 3.13 -27.52 -0.58
C ALA A 465 2.15 -26.54 -1.25
N LYS A 466 2.63 -25.72 -2.19
CA LYS A 466 1.83 -24.70 -2.88
C LYS A 466 1.08 -25.24 -4.11
N PHE A 467 1.65 -26.21 -4.83
CA PHE A 467 1.13 -26.68 -6.12
C PHE A 467 0.85 -28.19 -6.22
N GLY A 468 1.22 -28.99 -5.21
CA GLY A 468 1.14 -30.46 -5.24
C GLY A 468 -0.24 -31.08 -5.03
N ASN A 469 -1.29 -30.26 -4.86
CA ASN A 469 -2.68 -30.70 -4.68
C ASN A 469 -3.54 -30.63 -5.97
N GLN A 470 -2.93 -30.54 -7.15
CA GLN A 470 -3.62 -30.53 -8.45
C GLN A 470 -3.42 -31.83 -9.24
#